data_AF-A0A1I7JE69-F1
#
_entry.id   AF-A0A1I7JE69-F1
#
_cell.length_a   1.000
_cell.length_b   1.000
_cell.length_c   1.000
_cell.angle_alpha   90.00
_cell.angle_beta   90.00
_cell.angle_gamma   90.00
#
_symmetry.space_group_name_H-M   'P 1'
#
loop_
_entity.id
_entity.type
_entity.pdbx_description
1 polymer ?
#
loop_
_entity_poly.entity_id
_entity_poly.type
_entity_poly.pdbx_seq_one_letter_code
_entity_poly.pdbx_strand_id
1 'polypeptide(L)'
;KYQELEKHRCKKSGSHVSDDVIEFCKTEGILREEFTLKSRFLLQNGLAFLGSITQQKLNDIYNERTQLQRLEGMKYENFNDLPLRLRSTYASWKLGLPINLKRTTFYRHRTELLSYGIDISIPNNVHYLPERVRTVQLKALTAPDWYIQNYG
;
A
#
# COMPACT_ATOMS: atom_id res chain seq x y z
N LYS A 1 5.48 -7.69 -5.64
CA LYS A 1 4.99 -8.39 -4.42
C LYS A 1 4.92 -9.91 -4.59
N TYR A 2 4.44 -10.48 -5.70
CA TYR A 2 4.55 -11.93 -5.98
C TYR A 2 5.99 -12.47 -5.89
N GLN A 3 6.97 -11.64 -6.27
CA GLN A 3 8.40 -11.92 -6.12
C GLN A 3 8.83 -12.20 -4.67
N GLU A 4 8.12 -11.73 -3.64
CA GLU A 4 8.54 -11.93 -2.25
C GLU A 4 8.27 -13.37 -1.77
N LEU A 5 7.17 -14.00 -2.22
CA LEU A 5 6.91 -15.42 -1.95
C LEU A 5 7.96 -16.30 -2.63
N GLU A 6 8.29 -16.01 -3.90
CA GLU A 6 9.33 -16.73 -4.63
C GLU A 6 10.71 -16.58 -3.98
N LYS A 7 11.08 -15.37 -3.55
CA LYS A 7 12.35 -15.10 -2.85
C LYS A 7 12.43 -15.81 -1.49
N HIS A 8 11.30 -15.99 -0.81
CA HIS A 8 11.24 -16.63 0.50
C HIS A 8 11.14 -18.15 0.44
N ARG A 9 10.86 -18.74 -0.73
CA ARG A 9 10.86 -20.19 -0.97
C ARG A 9 12.15 -20.87 -0.51
N CYS A 10 13.30 -20.26 -0.81
CA CYS A 10 14.61 -20.79 -0.44
C CYS A 10 14.98 -20.56 1.04
N LYS A 11 14.16 -19.80 1.78
CA LYS A 11 14.39 -19.53 3.20
C LYS A 11 13.58 -20.52 4.04
N LYS A 12 14.11 -20.88 5.21
CA LYS A 12 13.41 -21.73 6.19
C LYS A 12 12.02 -21.22 6.56
N SER A 13 11.80 -19.90 6.48
CA SER A 13 10.52 -19.26 6.80
C SER A 13 9.47 -19.37 5.69
N GLY A 14 9.82 -19.81 4.48
CA GLY A 14 8.89 -19.94 3.35
C GLY A 14 8.90 -21.32 2.69
N SER A 15 9.73 -22.25 3.17
CA SER A 15 9.86 -23.59 2.60
C SER A 15 8.64 -24.49 2.84
N HIS A 16 7.73 -24.11 3.74
CA HIS A 16 6.48 -24.84 4.00
C HIS A 16 5.34 -24.48 3.01
N VAL A 17 5.56 -23.48 2.17
CA VAL A 17 4.58 -23.05 1.17
C VAL A 17 4.78 -23.88 -0.10
N SER A 18 3.74 -24.60 -0.55
CA SER A 18 3.82 -25.39 -1.78
C SER A 18 3.87 -24.49 -3.02
N ASP A 19 4.42 -25.02 -4.11
CA ASP A 19 4.50 -24.30 -5.38
C ASP A 19 3.09 -23.97 -5.94
N ASP A 20 2.10 -24.84 -5.67
CA ASP A 20 0.69 -24.63 -6.03
C ASP A 20 0.12 -23.35 -5.42
N VAL A 21 0.48 -23.02 -4.18
CA VAL A 21 0.07 -21.76 -3.52
C VAL A 21 0.69 -20.56 -4.22
N ILE A 22 1.97 -20.64 -4.59
CA ILE A 22 2.67 -19.55 -5.26
C ILE A 22 2.07 -19.31 -6.65
N GLU A 23 1.78 -20.37 -7.40
CA GLU A 23 1.17 -20.30 -8.72
C GLU A 23 -0.28 -19.77 -8.66
N PHE A 24 -1.06 -20.25 -7.70
CA PHE A 24 -2.42 -19.76 -7.46
C PHE A 24 -2.42 -18.26 -7.13
N CYS A 25 -1.53 -17.81 -6.24
CA CYS A 25 -1.42 -16.39 -5.88
C CYS A 25 -1.06 -15.51 -7.08
N LYS A 26 -0.15 -15.99 -7.96
CA LYS A 26 0.22 -15.25 -9.18
C LYS A 26 -0.92 -15.16 -10.18
N THR A 27 -1.64 -16.26 -10.38
CA THR A 27 -2.67 -16.37 -11.42
C THR A 27 -3.90 -15.55 -11.06
N GLU A 28 -4.38 -15.70 -9.84
CA GLU A 28 -5.57 -14.98 -9.34
C GLU A 28 -5.25 -13.56 -8.83
N GLY A 29 -3.98 -13.21 -8.77
CA GLY A 29 -3.53 -11.90 -8.30
C GLY A 29 -3.72 -11.68 -6.79
N ILE A 30 -3.57 -12.74 -6.00
CA ILE A 30 -3.80 -12.76 -4.55
C ILE A 30 -2.49 -12.48 -3.81
N LEU A 31 -2.58 -11.77 -2.69
CA LEU A 31 -1.48 -11.59 -1.76
C LEU A 31 -1.71 -12.43 -0.51
N ARG A 32 -0.71 -13.22 -0.12
CA ARG A 32 -0.66 -13.95 1.15
C ARG A 32 0.26 -13.23 2.12
N GLU A 33 -0.22 -12.99 3.34
CA GLU A 33 0.58 -12.48 4.46
C GLU A 33 0.51 -13.51 5.59
N GLU A 34 1.67 -13.89 6.13
CA GLU A 34 1.77 -14.90 7.19
C GLU A 34 2.56 -14.35 8.38
N PHE A 35 2.13 -14.71 9.58
CA PHE A 35 2.81 -14.36 10.82
C PHE A 35 3.20 -15.61 11.60
N THR A 36 4.48 -15.70 11.97
CA THR A 36 4.93 -16.70 12.92
C THR A 36 4.94 -16.11 14.33
N LEU A 37 4.06 -16.59 15.19
CA LEU A 37 4.03 -16.24 16.61
C LEU A 37 4.99 -17.15 17.39
N LYS A 38 6.08 -16.58 17.92
CA LYS A 38 7.09 -17.34 18.67
C LYS A 38 6.64 -17.61 20.11
N SER A 39 7.21 -18.64 20.73
CA SER A 39 6.90 -19.09 22.11
C SER A 39 6.80 -17.95 23.14
N ARG A 40 7.78 -17.03 23.17
CA ARG A 40 7.74 -15.87 24.10
C ARG A 40 6.47 -15.03 23.95
N PHE A 41 6.04 -14.77 22.71
CA PHE A 41 4.81 -14.01 22.45
C PHE A 41 3.58 -14.81 22.89
N LEU A 42 3.53 -16.10 22.59
CA LEU A 42 2.43 -16.97 22.99
C LEU A 42 2.26 -17.01 24.52
N LEU A 43 3.38 -17.14 25.26
CA LEU A 43 3.37 -17.14 26.73
C LEU A 43 2.88 -15.81 27.30
N GLN A 44 3.40 -14.69 26.80
CA GLN A 44 3.04 -13.35 27.29
C GLN A 44 1.58 -12.98 27.03
N ASN A 45 0.96 -13.54 25.97
CA ASN A 45 -0.42 -13.24 25.58
C ASN A 45 -1.41 -14.33 26.01
N GLY A 46 -0.98 -15.30 26.83
CA GLY A 46 -1.85 -16.38 27.30
C GLY A 46 -2.36 -17.31 26.19
N LEU A 47 -1.58 -17.48 25.12
CA LEU A 47 -1.87 -18.31 23.94
C LEU A 47 -1.04 -19.60 23.91
N ALA A 48 -0.46 -19.99 25.06
CA ALA A 48 0.41 -21.16 25.15
C ALA A 48 -0.37 -22.50 25.05
N PHE A 49 -1.67 -22.48 25.28
CA PHE A 49 -2.55 -23.65 25.22
C PHE A 49 -3.59 -23.49 24.12
N LEU A 50 -3.89 -24.58 23.41
CA LEU A 50 -4.81 -24.57 22.27
C LEU A 50 -6.20 -24.04 22.65
N GLY A 51 -6.73 -24.44 23.82
CA GLY A 51 -8.04 -23.97 24.30
C GLY A 51 -8.11 -22.47 24.60
N SER A 52 -6.97 -21.80 24.77
CA SER A 52 -6.90 -20.35 25.01
C SER A 52 -6.85 -19.53 23.71
N ILE A 53 -6.60 -20.19 22.57
CA ILE A 53 -6.52 -19.59 21.24
C ILE A 53 -7.94 -19.51 20.66
N THR A 54 -8.45 -18.30 20.51
CA THR A 54 -9.75 -18.05 19.87
C THR A 54 -9.56 -17.30 18.57
N GLN A 55 -10.49 -17.50 17.62
CA GLN A 55 -10.47 -16.78 16.35
C GLN A 55 -10.41 -15.26 16.54
N GLN A 56 -11.13 -14.74 17.54
CA GLN A 56 -11.13 -13.31 17.84
C GLN A 56 -9.74 -12.79 18.19
N LYS A 57 -9.02 -13.46 19.10
CA LYS A 57 -7.65 -13.06 19.48
C LYS A 57 -6.69 -13.11 18.28
N LEU A 58 -6.83 -14.11 17.42
CA LEU A 58 -6.02 -14.21 16.19
C LEU A 58 -6.31 -13.06 15.23
N ASN A 59 -7.58 -12.71 15.05
CA ASN A 59 -7.98 -11.56 14.23
C ASN A 59 -7.42 -10.25 14.79
N ASP A 60 -7.48 -10.05 16.11
CA ASP A 60 -6.95 -8.83 16.76
C ASP A 60 -5.43 -8.72 16.56
N ILE A 61 -4.68 -9.81 16.76
CA ILE A 61 -3.23 -9.86 16.54
C ILE A 61 -2.88 -9.62 15.06
N TYR A 62 -3.67 -10.21 14.15
CA TYR A 62 -3.49 -10.02 12.72
C TYR A 62 -3.70 -8.55 12.33
N ASN A 63 -4.80 -7.94 12.81
CA ASN A 63 -5.14 -6.55 12.55
C ASN A 63 -4.09 -5.59 13.10
N GLU A 64 -3.53 -5.85 14.27
CA GLU A 64 -2.46 -5.01 14.84
C GLU A 64 -1.17 -5.04 14.00
N ARG A 65 -0.88 -6.19 13.37
CA ARG A 65 0.41 -6.45 12.72
C ARG A 65 0.40 -6.33 11.20
N THR A 66 -0.77 -6.40 10.57
CA THR A 66 -0.89 -6.38 9.12
C THR A 66 -0.34 -5.09 8.55
N GLN A 67 0.52 -5.22 7.54
CA GLN A 67 1.01 -4.06 6.81
C GLN A 67 -0.02 -3.53 5.81
N LEU A 68 -1.13 -4.25 5.61
CA LEU A 68 -2.18 -3.89 4.66
C LEU A 68 -2.96 -2.66 5.10
N GLN A 69 -3.19 -2.48 6.41
CA GLN A 69 -3.84 -1.27 6.95
C GLN A 69 -3.07 0.02 6.61
N ARG A 70 -1.74 -0.05 6.40
CA ARG A 70 -0.94 1.13 6.04
C ARG A 70 -1.24 1.66 4.63
N LEU A 71 -1.91 0.87 3.78
CA LEU A 71 -2.28 1.30 2.43
C LEU A 71 -3.52 2.23 2.43
N GLU A 72 -4.34 2.20 3.47
CA GLU A 72 -5.58 3.00 3.55
C GLU A 72 -5.33 4.49 3.86
N GLY A 73 -4.07 4.90 4.02
CA GLY A 73 -3.70 6.25 4.43
C GLY A 73 -3.02 7.10 3.36
N MET A 74 -3.17 6.82 2.06
CA MET A 74 -2.76 7.78 1.03
C MET A 74 -3.68 9.00 1.13
N LYS A 75 -3.26 10.00 1.90
CA LYS A 75 -3.89 11.31 1.94
C LYS A 75 -3.85 11.86 0.53
N TYR A 76 -4.99 11.79 -0.17
CA TYR A 76 -5.19 12.59 -1.35
C TYR A 76 -5.08 14.04 -0.90
N GLU A 77 -4.06 14.75 -1.39
CA GLU A 77 -4.03 16.20 -1.24
C GLU A 77 -5.24 16.74 -2.02
N ASN A 78 -6.33 17.01 -1.30
CA ASN A 78 -7.57 17.47 -1.88
C ASN A 78 -7.45 18.97 -2.12
N PHE A 79 -7.15 19.34 -3.35
CA PHE A 79 -7.08 20.73 -3.81
C PHE A 79 -8.33 21.14 -4.59
N ASN A 80 -9.51 20.61 -4.25
CA ASN A 80 -10.76 21.02 -4.90
C ASN A 80 -11.00 22.53 -4.80
N ASP A 81 -10.59 23.13 -3.69
CA ASP A 81 -10.69 24.56 -3.41
C ASP A 81 -9.63 25.41 -4.12
N LEU A 82 -8.69 24.78 -4.84
CA LEU A 82 -7.66 25.51 -5.58
C LEU A 82 -8.31 26.32 -6.72
N PRO A 83 -8.12 27.65 -6.74
CA PRO A 83 -8.66 28.52 -7.78
C PRO A 83 -8.28 28.05 -9.18
N LEU A 84 -9.23 28.06 -10.11
CA LEU A 84 -9.04 27.60 -11.50
C LEU A 84 -7.79 28.20 -12.17
N ARG A 85 -7.51 29.49 -11.88
CA ARG A 85 -6.35 30.22 -12.40
C ARG A 85 -4.98 29.67 -11.95
N LEU A 86 -4.93 28.97 -10.82
CA LEU A 86 -3.70 28.37 -10.29
C LEU A 86 -3.51 26.92 -10.75
N ARG A 87 -4.58 26.23 -11.16
CA ARG A 87 -4.55 24.79 -11.49
C ARG A 87 -3.55 24.45 -12.59
N SER A 88 -3.47 25.26 -13.65
CA SER A 88 -2.49 25.05 -14.73
C SER A 88 -1.05 25.22 -14.24
N THR A 89 -0.79 26.24 -13.41
CA THR A 89 0.54 26.49 -12.83
C THR A 89 0.96 25.37 -11.90
N TYR A 90 0.04 24.92 -11.04
CA TYR A 90 0.25 23.78 -10.17
C TYR A 90 0.50 22.50 -10.95
N ALA A 91 -0.31 22.20 -11.98
CA ALA A 91 -0.12 21.01 -12.81
C ALA A 91 1.25 21.02 -13.52
N SER A 92 1.65 22.15 -14.10
CA SER A 92 2.98 22.28 -14.71
C SER A 92 4.09 22.05 -13.69
N TRP A 93 4.02 22.68 -12.51
CA TRP A 93 4.98 22.46 -11.43
C TRP A 93 5.01 20.99 -10.96
N LYS A 94 3.84 20.39 -10.73
CA LYS A 94 3.69 19.01 -10.26
C LYS A 94 4.30 18.00 -11.24
N LEU A 95 4.13 18.24 -12.54
CA LEU A 95 4.65 17.38 -13.61
C LEU A 95 6.10 17.69 -13.98
N GLY A 96 6.73 18.70 -13.36
CA GLY A 96 8.09 19.15 -13.73
C GLY A 96 8.16 19.83 -15.10
N LEU A 97 7.04 20.32 -15.63
CA LEU A 97 6.95 21.05 -16.89
C LEU A 97 7.33 22.54 -16.69
N PRO A 98 7.85 23.23 -17.72
CA PRO A 98 8.21 24.64 -17.62
C PRO A 98 7.00 25.53 -17.35
N ILE A 99 7.15 26.47 -16.41
CA ILE A 99 6.14 27.46 -16.04
C ILE A 99 6.42 28.77 -16.81
N ASN A 100 5.79 28.92 -17.98
CA ASN A 100 5.98 30.10 -18.84
C ASN A 100 5.03 31.25 -18.44
N LEU A 101 5.25 31.83 -17.26
CA LEU A 101 4.48 32.98 -16.77
C LEU A 101 5.31 34.26 -16.78
N LYS A 102 4.66 35.41 -16.97
CA LYS A 102 5.29 36.71 -16.71
C LYS A 102 5.73 36.78 -15.25
N ARG A 103 6.86 37.43 -14.97
CA ARG A 103 7.46 37.54 -13.63
C ARG A 103 6.45 37.95 -12.56
N THR A 104 5.62 38.95 -12.82
CA THR A 104 4.57 39.42 -11.88
C THR A 104 3.51 38.34 -11.60
N THR A 105 3.02 37.66 -12.63
CA THR A 105 2.06 36.55 -12.49
C THR A 105 2.67 35.38 -11.74
N PHE A 106 3.95 35.08 -11.99
CA PHE A 106 4.68 34.01 -11.31
C PHE A 106 4.72 34.24 -9.78
N TYR A 107 5.15 35.42 -9.33
CA TYR A 107 5.21 35.70 -7.88
C TYR A 107 3.82 35.74 -7.25
N ARG A 108 2.80 36.25 -7.95
CA ARG A 108 1.41 36.19 -7.45
C ARG A 108 0.94 34.75 -7.26
N HIS A 109 1.16 33.88 -8.26
CA HIS A 109 0.78 32.47 -8.17
C HIS A 109 1.55 31.75 -7.07
N ARG A 110 2.85 32.05 -6.91
CA ARG A 110 3.68 31.52 -5.82
C ARG A 110 3.10 31.89 -4.45
N THR A 111 2.81 33.17 -4.21
CA THR A 111 2.26 33.62 -2.91
C THR A 111 0.95 32.91 -2.58
N GLU A 112 0.08 32.71 -3.56
CA GLU A 112 -1.18 32.00 -3.34
C GLU A 112 -0.98 30.50 -3.12
N LEU A 113 -0.09 29.85 -3.89
CA LEU A 113 0.21 28.43 -3.75
C LEU A 113 0.98 28.12 -2.44
N LEU A 114 1.73 29.08 -1.89
CA LEU A 114 2.36 28.94 -0.58
C LEU A 114 1.34 28.77 0.55
N SER A 115 0.13 29.32 0.42
CA SER A 115 -0.96 29.07 1.40
C SER A 115 -1.40 27.60 1.42
N TYR A 116 -1.16 26.87 0.34
CA TYR A 116 -1.37 25.43 0.20
C TYR A 116 -0.09 24.61 0.47
N GLY A 117 1.00 25.25 0.91
CA GLY A 117 2.29 24.59 1.17
C GLY A 117 3.12 24.30 -0.08
N ILE A 118 2.76 24.85 -1.24
CA ILE A 118 3.44 24.59 -2.52
C ILE A 118 4.34 25.79 -2.90
N ASP A 119 5.66 25.56 -3.00
CA ASP A 119 6.60 26.57 -3.50
C ASP A 119 7.04 26.27 -4.94
N ILE A 120 6.41 26.96 -5.90
CA ILE A 120 6.71 26.80 -7.33
C ILE A 120 8.08 27.33 -7.77
N SER A 121 8.81 28.02 -6.89
CA SER A 121 10.19 28.45 -7.19
C SER A 121 11.22 27.33 -7.01
N ILE A 122 10.87 26.30 -6.25
CA ILE A 122 11.68 25.11 -6.08
C ILE A 122 11.24 24.12 -7.16
N PRO A 123 12.12 23.66 -8.07
CA PRO A 123 11.73 22.69 -9.08
C PRO A 123 11.26 21.41 -8.42
N ASN A 124 10.13 20.88 -8.87
CA ASN A 124 9.63 19.62 -8.35
C ASN A 124 10.50 18.47 -8.91
N ASN A 125 11.36 17.91 -8.06
CA ASN A 125 12.21 16.77 -8.40
C ASN A 125 11.46 15.42 -8.30
N VAL A 126 10.13 15.43 -8.09
CA VAL A 126 9.34 14.21 -8.14
C VAL A 126 9.28 13.76 -9.60
N HIS A 127 10.04 12.72 -9.93
CA HIS A 127 9.87 12.00 -11.18
C HIS A 127 8.41 11.59 -11.28
N TYR A 128 7.68 12.18 -12.23
CA TYR A 128 6.29 11.83 -12.49
C TYR A 128 6.23 10.33 -12.79
N LEU A 129 5.77 9.56 -11.82
CA LEU A 129 5.39 8.17 -12.03
C LEU A 129 4.00 8.23 -12.66
N PRO A 130 3.84 8.00 -13.98
CA PRO A 130 2.51 8.03 -14.58
C PRO A 130 1.63 7.03 -13.82
N GLU A 131 0.50 7.51 -13.32
CA GLU A 131 -0.49 6.66 -12.66
C GLU A 131 -1.03 5.67 -13.69
N ARG A 132 -0.45 4.47 -13.71
CA ARG A 132 -1.04 3.34 -14.42
C ARG A 132 -2.23 2.87 -13.59
N VAL A 133 -3.37 3.53 -13.79
CA VAL A 133 -4.63 3.10 -13.17
C VAL A 133 -5.00 1.75 -13.79
N ARG A 134 -4.73 0.68 -13.05
CA ARG A 134 -5.18 -0.67 -13.38
C ARG A 134 -6.48 -0.88 -12.61
N THR A 135 -7.60 -0.82 -13.31
CA THR A 135 -8.91 -1.12 -12.69
C THR A 135 -8.92 -2.59 -12.30
N VAL A 136 -8.85 -2.87 -11.00
CA VAL A 136 -8.95 -4.24 -10.47
C VAL A 136 -10.42 -4.54 -10.25
N GLN A 137 -10.94 -5.58 -10.89
CA GLN A 137 -12.28 -6.07 -10.59
C GLN A 137 -12.21 -6.84 -9.27
N LEU A 138 -12.86 -6.30 -8.23
CA LEU A 138 -12.98 -7.00 -6.96
C LEU A 138 -13.96 -8.16 -7.15
N LYS A 139 -13.47 -9.38 -6.94
CA LYS A 139 -14.28 -10.60 -6.90
C LYS A 139 -14.16 -11.18 -5.51
N ALA A 140 -15.26 -11.69 -4.95
CA ALA A 140 -15.20 -12.45 -3.72
C ALA A 140 -14.28 -13.67 -3.92
N LEU A 141 -13.24 -13.76 -3.10
CA LEU A 141 -12.29 -14.87 -3.13
C LEU A 141 -12.75 -15.93 -2.14
N THR A 142 -12.93 -17.16 -2.62
CA THR A 142 -13.10 -18.35 -1.77
C THR A 142 -11.81 -19.16 -1.84
N ALA A 143 -11.31 -19.61 -0.69
CA ALA A 143 -10.15 -20.48 -0.66
C ALA A 143 -10.48 -21.81 -1.39
N PRO A 144 -9.64 -22.28 -2.32
CA PRO A 144 -9.84 -23.57 -2.96
C PRO A 144 -9.84 -24.73 -1.97
N ASP A 145 -10.55 -25.82 -2.28
CA ASP A 145 -10.65 -26.99 -1.38
C ASP A 145 -9.28 -27.56 -1.01
N TRP A 146 -8.37 -27.66 -1.99
CA TRP A 146 -7.01 -28.14 -1.75
C TRP A 146 -6.23 -27.23 -0.79
N TYR A 147 -6.52 -25.93 -0.76
CA TYR A 147 -5.86 -24.99 0.15
C TYR A 147 -6.40 -25.17 1.56
N ILE A 148 -7.71 -25.31 1.71
CA ILE A 148 -8.36 -25.54 3.02
C ILE A 148 -7.89 -26.87 3.62
N GLN A 149 -7.77 -27.92 2.82
CA GLN A 149 -7.32 -29.23 3.32
C GLN A 149 -5.87 -29.23 3.82
N ASN A 150 -5.00 -28.42 3.20
CA ASN A 150 -3.57 -28.39 3.54
C ASN A 150 -3.20 -27.31 4.56
N TYR A 151 -3.99 -26.25 4.68
CA TYR A 151 -3.66 -25.05 5.47
C TYR A 151 -4.79 -24.53 6.36
N GLY A 152 -5.99 -25.12 6.31
CA GLY A 152 -7.16 -24.75 7.10
C GLY A 152 -7.23 -25.38 8.49
#